data_AF-A0A562JCP8-F1
#
_entry.id   AF-A0A562JCP8-F1
#
_cell.length_a   1.000
_cell.length_b   1.000
_cell.length_c   1.000
_cell.angle_alpha   90.00
_cell.angle_beta   90.00
_cell.angle_gamma   90.00
#
_symmetry.space_group_name_H-M   'P 1'
#
loop_
_entity.id
_entity.type
_entity.pdbx_description
1 polymer ?
#
loop_
_entity_poly.entity_id
_entity_poly.type
_entity_poly.pdbx_seq_one_letter_code
_entity_poly.pdbx_strand_id
1 'polypeptide(L)'
;MGEFKVRKIGFIVGVLLCAILVIMPTPAGLSVVGQRVLAVSSLMIVFWMTEAISIPVTALLPILLFPLLGITGAKGQNDIALFKHYAYQTVYLVLGVGFLATAMVKWGLHKRMALGIVMKVGKKPAMIVLGFILATAVVSMWMSNTTATAMMLPVAMSIIATMDKEISGGFKKAMVLSIPFAATLGGLGTLIGTTTTPTGTGIIAETIGVQLGFVEWMKIGLPFVIVMIPLAWLFMVKFYKVDKLDEINVDVIRKEYHALGKMNKGEKATAIIFAAAVLAWVTSGLWKGLVPFATDETIAMAIAIALVVIPVDYNKGEYVLSGKEALADAPWGTMLLLGGSMVMGNAITDAGVAQWIAGSLSGLGGMPPIMIIMVVGIITAFITEVTTNAVVVASFLPVLPGVANAIGMDPLQLMLVCMVAANFAFMLPPATPPNAIAYSTGAFEISDLMKAGLGLKIICLIVFPIIMYAIVFGLFGIGA
;
A
#
# COMPACT_ATOMS: atom_id res chain seq x y z
N MET A 1 -20.68 -1.69 -16.53
CA MET A 1 -21.03 -0.35 -17.05
C MET A 1 -19.71 0.31 -17.44
N GLY A 2 -19.52 0.72 -18.70
CA GLY A 2 -18.17 1.11 -19.19
C GLY A 2 -17.52 2.21 -18.35
N GLU A 3 -16.22 2.10 -18.09
CA GLU A 3 -15.43 3.02 -17.26
C GLU A 3 -15.71 4.50 -17.58
N PHE A 4 -15.87 4.83 -18.85
CA PHE A 4 -16.18 6.19 -19.32
C PHE A 4 -17.48 6.77 -18.75
N LYS A 5 -18.54 5.95 -18.57
CA LYS A 5 -19.80 6.41 -17.97
C LYS A 5 -19.62 6.71 -16.49
N VAL A 6 -18.89 5.87 -15.77
CA VAL A 6 -18.61 6.07 -14.32
C VAL A 6 -17.79 7.35 -14.12
N ARG A 7 -16.74 7.56 -14.92
CA ARG A 7 -15.92 8.78 -14.87
C ARG A 7 -16.73 10.05 -15.15
N LYS A 8 -17.59 10.03 -16.17
CA LYS A 8 -18.44 11.17 -16.52
C LYS A 8 -19.47 11.49 -15.44
N ILE A 9 -20.11 10.46 -14.88
CA ILE A 9 -21.06 10.63 -13.77
C ILE A 9 -20.33 11.16 -12.54
N GLY A 10 -19.18 10.57 -12.19
CA GLY A 10 -18.34 10.99 -11.08
C GLY A 10 -17.89 12.43 -11.19
N PHE A 11 -17.48 12.87 -12.39
CA PHE A 11 -17.13 14.27 -12.64
C PHE A 11 -18.30 15.21 -12.35
N ILE A 12 -19.48 14.93 -12.93
CA ILE A 12 -20.67 15.76 -12.76
C ILE A 12 -21.12 15.76 -11.29
N VAL A 13 -21.21 14.59 -10.67
CA VAL A 13 -21.64 14.44 -9.26
C VAL A 13 -20.69 15.15 -8.33
N GLY A 14 -19.38 14.99 -8.51
CA GLY A 14 -18.37 15.65 -7.66
C GLY A 14 -18.46 17.17 -7.74
N VAL A 15 -18.52 17.72 -8.96
CA VAL A 15 -18.63 19.18 -9.16
C VAL A 15 -19.93 19.72 -8.59
N LEU A 16 -21.06 19.05 -8.85
CA LEU A 16 -22.36 19.46 -8.31
C LEU A 16 -22.38 19.38 -6.78
N LEU A 17 -21.85 18.30 -6.19
CA LEU A 17 -21.77 18.14 -4.73
C LEU A 17 -20.93 19.26 -4.11
N CYS A 18 -19.77 19.57 -4.69
CA CYS A 18 -18.94 20.68 -4.24
C CYS A 18 -19.69 22.02 -4.30
N ALA A 19 -20.35 22.31 -5.42
CA ALA A 19 -21.12 23.54 -5.59
C ALA A 19 -22.27 23.63 -4.58
N ILE A 20 -23.02 22.54 -4.38
CA ILE A 20 -24.10 22.46 -3.39
C ILE A 20 -23.55 22.71 -1.98
N LEU A 21 -22.46 22.05 -1.60
CA LEU A 21 -21.85 22.21 -0.28
C LEU A 21 -21.30 23.62 -0.06
N VAL A 22 -20.84 24.33 -1.10
CA VAL A 22 -20.37 25.72 -0.98
C VAL A 22 -21.55 26.70 -0.85
N ILE A 23 -22.66 26.46 -1.56
CA ILE A 23 -23.79 27.41 -1.65
C ILE A 23 -24.81 27.21 -0.52
N MET A 24 -24.93 26.00 0.01
CA MET A 24 -25.91 25.72 1.08
C MET A 24 -25.61 26.53 2.35
N PRO A 25 -26.62 26.79 3.20
CA PRO A 25 -26.41 27.43 4.49
C PRO A 25 -25.39 26.66 5.33
N THR A 26 -24.48 27.37 5.99
CA THR A 26 -23.44 26.75 6.82
C THR A 26 -24.08 25.91 7.92
N PRO A 27 -23.74 24.60 8.02
CA PRO A 27 -24.25 23.74 9.07
C PRO A 27 -23.96 24.31 10.47
N ALA A 28 -24.90 24.12 11.40
CA ALA A 28 -24.73 24.57 12.77
C ALA A 28 -23.46 23.98 13.40
N GLY A 29 -22.67 24.83 14.07
CA GLY A 29 -21.42 24.43 14.71
C GLY A 29 -20.20 24.29 13.77
N LEU A 30 -20.37 24.51 12.45
CA LEU A 30 -19.27 24.47 11.49
C LEU A 30 -18.88 25.89 11.04
N SER A 31 -17.58 26.13 10.86
CA SER A 31 -17.10 27.40 10.29
C SER A 31 -17.33 27.43 8.76
N VAL A 32 -17.44 28.64 8.18
CA VAL A 32 -17.54 28.80 6.72
C VAL A 32 -16.32 28.19 6.00
N VAL A 33 -15.13 28.33 6.61
CA VAL A 33 -13.89 27.72 6.11
C VAL A 33 -14.01 26.20 6.17
N GLY A 34 -14.49 25.63 7.27
CA GLY A 34 -14.71 24.20 7.44
C GLY A 34 -15.70 23.62 6.43
N GLN A 35 -16.78 24.34 6.12
CA GLN A 35 -17.73 23.96 5.06
C GLN A 35 -17.06 23.89 3.69
N ARG A 36 -16.21 24.87 3.35
CA ARG A 36 -15.48 24.90 2.08
C ARG A 36 -14.43 23.80 2.00
N VAL A 37 -13.73 23.50 3.10
CA VAL A 37 -12.83 22.35 3.21
C VAL A 37 -13.59 21.04 2.99
N LEU A 38 -14.77 20.87 3.61
CA LEU A 38 -15.63 19.71 3.36
C LEU A 38 -16.08 19.61 1.90
N ALA A 39 -16.40 20.74 1.26
CA ALA A 39 -16.80 20.76 -0.14
C ALA A 39 -15.68 20.25 -1.07
N VAL A 40 -14.45 20.77 -0.91
CA VAL A 40 -13.29 20.33 -1.71
C VAL A 40 -12.89 18.89 -1.36
N SER A 41 -12.93 18.51 -0.08
CA SER A 41 -12.64 17.13 0.33
C SER A 41 -13.65 16.16 -0.27
N SER A 42 -14.94 16.49 -0.26
CA SER A 42 -15.99 15.67 -0.87
C SER A 42 -15.81 15.55 -2.39
N LEU A 43 -15.43 16.64 -3.07
CA LEU A 43 -15.07 16.63 -4.48
C LEU A 43 -13.92 15.65 -4.76
N MET A 44 -12.84 15.76 -3.99
CA MET A 44 -11.65 14.92 -4.13
C MET A 44 -11.97 13.45 -3.88
N ILE A 45 -12.72 13.14 -2.82
CA ILE A 45 -13.17 11.78 -2.51
C ILE A 45 -14.00 11.22 -3.66
N VAL A 46 -15.00 11.96 -4.17
CA VAL A 46 -15.80 11.49 -5.31
C VAL A 46 -14.91 11.26 -6.55
N PHE A 47 -13.99 12.18 -6.85
CA PHE A 47 -13.10 12.06 -7.99
C PHE A 47 -12.13 10.89 -7.87
N TRP A 48 -11.59 10.64 -6.68
CA TRP A 48 -10.71 9.51 -6.42
C TRP A 48 -11.47 8.17 -6.46
N MET A 49 -12.67 8.12 -5.87
CA MET A 49 -13.50 6.91 -5.85
C MET A 49 -14.03 6.51 -7.23
N THR A 50 -14.29 7.49 -8.09
CA THR A 50 -14.84 7.26 -9.44
C THR A 50 -13.80 7.36 -10.56
N GLU A 51 -12.56 7.71 -10.20
CA GLU A 51 -11.49 8.10 -11.13
C GLU A 51 -11.97 9.10 -12.20
N ALA A 52 -12.83 10.04 -11.82
CA ALA A 52 -13.42 11.04 -12.73
C ALA A 52 -12.33 11.78 -13.53
N ILE A 53 -11.22 12.08 -12.87
CA ILE A 53 -9.94 12.46 -13.45
C ILE A 53 -8.83 11.62 -12.78
N SER A 54 -7.61 11.63 -13.33
CA SER A 54 -6.52 10.83 -12.77
C SER A 54 -6.23 11.18 -11.30
N ILE A 55 -6.00 10.17 -10.47
CA ILE A 55 -5.76 10.30 -9.02
C ILE A 55 -4.74 11.41 -8.66
N PRO A 56 -3.57 11.53 -9.33
CA PRO A 56 -2.60 12.57 -9.04
C PRO A 56 -3.09 13.98 -9.37
N VAL A 57 -3.90 14.13 -10.43
CA VAL A 57 -4.47 15.43 -10.82
C VAL A 57 -5.57 15.85 -9.84
N THR A 58 -6.38 14.92 -9.36
CA THR A 58 -7.31 15.19 -8.25
C THR A 58 -6.56 15.67 -7.01
N ALA A 59 -5.41 15.09 -6.71
CA ALA A 59 -4.59 15.49 -5.58
C ALA A 59 -4.03 16.92 -5.71
N LEU A 60 -3.95 17.49 -6.92
CA LEU A 60 -3.55 18.89 -7.16
C LEU A 60 -4.72 19.89 -7.00
N LEU A 61 -5.97 19.44 -6.92
CA LEU A 61 -7.14 20.34 -6.82
C LEU A 61 -7.06 21.33 -5.65
N PRO A 62 -6.54 20.99 -4.46
CA PRO A 62 -6.37 21.97 -3.38
C PRO A 62 -5.54 23.19 -3.79
N ILE A 63 -4.50 23.00 -4.62
CA ILE A 63 -3.65 24.10 -5.11
C ILE A 63 -4.48 25.14 -5.87
N LEU A 64 -5.50 24.70 -6.61
CA LEU A 64 -6.38 25.58 -7.37
C LEU A 64 -7.55 26.09 -6.52
N LEU A 65 -8.25 25.18 -5.84
CA LEU A 65 -9.56 25.46 -5.24
C LEU A 65 -9.47 26.14 -3.88
N PHE A 66 -8.45 25.87 -3.08
CA PHE A 66 -8.30 26.52 -1.77
C PHE A 66 -8.18 28.04 -1.93
N PRO A 67 -7.35 28.57 -2.87
CA PRO A 67 -7.35 29.99 -3.21
C PRO A 67 -8.71 30.53 -3.63
N LEU A 68 -9.33 29.87 -4.61
CA LEU A 68 -10.55 30.38 -5.24
C LEU A 68 -11.71 30.44 -4.26
N LEU A 69 -11.77 29.49 -3.33
CA LEU A 69 -12.80 29.43 -2.31
C LEU A 69 -12.44 30.22 -1.05
N GLY A 70 -11.30 30.92 -1.02
CA GLY A 70 -10.87 31.66 0.16
C GLY A 70 -10.82 30.79 1.41
N ILE A 71 -10.39 29.53 1.24
CA ILE A 71 -10.02 28.65 2.37
C ILE A 71 -8.75 29.22 3.03
N THR A 72 -8.05 30.09 2.31
CA THR A 72 -6.66 30.42 2.50
C THR A 72 -6.38 31.56 3.46
N GLY A 73 -5.40 31.36 4.35
CA GLY A 73 -5.00 32.32 5.40
C GLY A 73 -5.34 31.81 6.81
N ALA A 74 -4.64 32.35 7.81
CA ALA A 74 -4.57 32.09 9.27
C ALA A 74 -4.67 30.64 9.81
N LYS A 75 -5.19 29.67 9.05
CA LYS A 75 -4.96 28.22 9.13
C LYS A 75 -5.57 27.39 7.96
N GLY A 76 -6.04 28.00 6.86
CA GLY A 76 -6.44 27.25 5.63
C GLY A 76 -5.66 27.61 4.36
N GLN A 77 -4.46 28.20 4.53
CA GLN A 77 -3.26 28.14 3.67
C GLN A 77 -3.31 28.53 2.16
N ASN A 78 -3.15 29.83 1.85
CA ASN A 78 -2.49 30.32 0.61
C ASN A 78 -1.25 31.08 1.03
N ASP A 79 -0.17 30.33 1.11
CA ASP A 79 1.20 30.84 1.05
C ASP A 79 2.08 29.62 0.70
N ILE A 80 3.40 29.75 0.76
CA ILE A 80 4.37 28.63 0.68
C ILE A 80 3.93 27.42 1.51
N ALA A 81 3.17 27.63 2.60
CA ALA A 81 2.56 26.59 3.43
C ALA A 81 1.79 25.51 2.62
N LEU A 82 0.99 25.89 1.63
CA LEU A 82 0.23 24.92 0.82
C LEU A 82 1.16 24.01 0.00
N PHE A 83 2.20 24.60 -0.58
CA PHE A 83 3.17 23.90 -1.43
C PHE A 83 4.15 23.05 -0.63
N LYS A 84 4.48 23.45 0.62
CA LYS A 84 5.32 22.66 1.54
C LYS A 84 4.77 21.24 1.72
N HIS A 85 3.45 21.08 1.71
CA HIS A 85 2.82 19.77 1.85
C HIS A 85 3.13 18.81 0.70
N TYR A 86 3.44 19.30 -0.50
CA TYR A 86 3.86 18.44 -1.61
C TYR A 86 5.35 18.09 -1.58
N ALA A 87 6.11 18.69 -0.66
CA ALA A 87 7.54 18.51 -0.49
C ALA A 87 7.90 17.88 0.87
N TYR A 88 6.96 17.17 1.51
CA TYR A 88 7.23 16.48 2.76
C TYR A 88 8.31 15.41 2.64
N GLN A 89 8.94 15.14 3.77
CA GLN A 89 9.93 14.09 3.96
C GLN A 89 9.48 12.76 3.33
N THR A 90 8.29 12.27 3.67
CA THR A 90 7.78 10.97 3.19
C THR A 90 7.63 10.89 1.66
N VAL A 91 7.46 12.03 0.97
CA VAL A 91 7.43 12.09 -0.50
C VAL A 91 8.79 11.68 -1.09
N TYR A 92 9.89 12.13 -0.47
CA TYR A 92 11.25 11.79 -0.89
C TYR A 92 11.69 10.38 -0.47
N LEU A 93 11.14 9.83 0.63
CA LEU A 93 11.27 8.40 0.93
C LEU A 93 10.76 7.55 -0.24
N VAL A 94 9.54 7.84 -0.72
CA VAL A 94 8.93 7.09 -1.82
C VAL A 94 9.72 7.25 -3.13
N LEU A 95 10.26 8.44 -3.41
CA LEU A 95 11.13 8.66 -4.57
C LEU A 95 12.39 7.79 -4.51
N GLY A 96 13.09 7.78 -3.36
CA GLY A 96 14.32 7.02 -3.19
C GLY A 96 14.11 5.51 -3.34
N VAL A 97 13.01 5.01 -2.77
CA VAL A 97 12.56 3.62 -2.93
C VAL A 97 12.21 3.31 -4.39
N GLY A 98 11.54 4.23 -5.09
CA GLY A 98 11.19 4.06 -6.50
C GLY A 98 12.42 3.82 -7.37
N PHE A 99 13.52 4.54 -7.11
CA PHE A 99 14.79 4.31 -7.82
C PHE A 99 15.36 2.93 -7.49
N LEU A 100 15.35 2.54 -6.20
CA LEU A 100 15.81 1.22 -5.78
C LEU A 100 15.02 0.10 -6.45
N ALA A 101 13.69 0.20 -6.48
CA ALA A 101 12.81 -0.76 -7.14
C ALA A 101 13.10 -0.84 -8.66
N THR A 102 13.30 0.31 -9.31
CA THR A 102 13.64 0.39 -10.74
C THR A 102 14.96 -0.32 -11.04
N ALA A 103 15.99 -0.10 -10.22
CA ALA A 103 17.27 -0.79 -10.34
C ALA A 103 17.15 -2.30 -10.14
N MET A 104 16.37 -2.74 -9.14
CA MET A 104 16.11 -4.17 -8.90
C MET A 104 15.44 -4.84 -10.10
N VAL A 105 14.51 -4.13 -10.75
CA VAL A 105 13.84 -4.62 -11.96
C VAL A 105 14.82 -4.68 -13.14
N LYS A 106 15.51 -3.58 -13.43
CA LYS A 106 16.49 -3.46 -14.53
C LYS A 106 17.53 -4.59 -14.50
N TRP A 107 18.10 -4.86 -13.33
CA TRP A 107 19.19 -5.82 -13.20
C TRP A 107 18.76 -7.26 -12.88
N GLY A 108 17.45 -7.51 -12.74
CA GLY A 108 16.92 -8.85 -12.49
C GLY A 108 17.14 -9.39 -11.06
N LEU A 109 17.57 -8.55 -10.12
CA LEU A 109 17.82 -8.96 -8.73
C LEU A 109 16.55 -9.57 -8.08
N HIS A 110 15.41 -8.92 -8.33
CA HIS A 110 14.09 -9.38 -7.89
C HIS A 110 13.78 -10.83 -8.32
N LYS A 111 14.11 -11.20 -9.57
CA LYS A 111 13.92 -12.58 -10.10
C LYS A 111 14.81 -13.58 -9.36
N ARG A 112 16.07 -13.23 -9.11
CA ARG A 112 17.00 -14.11 -8.38
C ARG A 112 16.55 -14.34 -6.95
N MET A 113 16.10 -13.29 -6.25
CA MET A 113 15.56 -13.41 -4.89
C MET A 113 14.34 -14.34 -4.87
N ALA A 114 13.38 -14.11 -5.77
CA ALA A 114 12.14 -14.88 -5.82
C ALA A 114 12.40 -16.36 -6.14
N LEU A 115 13.08 -16.63 -7.25
CA LEU A 115 13.38 -18.01 -7.67
C LEU A 115 14.29 -18.71 -6.67
N GLY A 116 15.21 -18.00 -6.01
CA GLY A 116 16.04 -18.54 -4.94
C GLY A 116 15.24 -19.03 -3.72
N ILE A 117 14.11 -18.38 -3.42
CA ILE A 117 13.17 -18.84 -2.37
C ILE A 117 12.40 -20.07 -2.86
N VAL A 118 11.82 -20.01 -4.06
CA VAL A 118 11.04 -21.13 -4.63
C VAL A 118 11.89 -22.39 -4.79
N MET A 119 13.17 -22.25 -5.17
CA MET A 119 14.11 -23.37 -5.32
C MET A 119 14.41 -24.14 -4.03
N LYS A 120 14.17 -23.52 -2.86
CA LYS A 120 14.37 -24.16 -1.55
C LYS A 120 13.13 -24.92 -1.09
N VAL A 121 12.03 -24.81 -1.82
CA VAL A 121 10.75 -25.41 -1.48
C VAL A 121 10.67 -26.81 -2.10
N GLY A 122 10.12 -27.77 -1.33
CA GLY A 122 10.03 -29.16 -1.74
C GLY A 122 9.11 -29.41 -2.95
N LYS A 123 9.01 -30.68 -3.37
CA LYS A 123 8.26 -31.11 -4.57
C LYS A 123 6.75 -31.26 -4.38
N LYS A 124 6.28 -31.23 -3.13
CA LYS A 124 4.86 -31.37 -2.82
C LYS A 124 4.08 -30.14 -3.29
N PRO A 125 2.92 -30.29 -3.97
CA PRO A 125 2.12 -29.17 -4.51
C PRO A 125 1.77 -28.12 -3.46
N ALA A 126 1.38 -28.55 -2.26
CA ALA A 126 1.10 -27.65 -1.14
C ALA A 126 2.32 -26.81 -0.75
N MET A 127 3.52 -27.39 -0.76
CA MET A 127 4.75 -26.66 -0.48
C MET A 127 5.07 -25.70 -1.61
N ILE A 128 4.91 -26.10 -2.88
CA ILE A 128 5.13 -25.21 -4.03
C ILE A 128 4.27 -23.95 -3.91
N VAL A 129 2.98 -24.07 -3.55
CA VAL A 129 2.11 -22.92 -3.27
C VAL A 129 2.71 -22.02 -2.17
N LEU A 130 3.20 -22.60 -1.06
CA LEU A 130 3.90 -21.84 -0.01
C LEU A 130 5.14 -21.13 -0.54
N GLY A 131 5.94 -21.79 -1.38
CA GLY A 131 7.13 -21.20 -1.99
C GLY A 131 6.80 -19.98 -2.84
N PHE A 132 5.73 -20.04 -3.63
CA PHE A 132 5.24 -18.91 -4.41
C PHE A 132 4.69 -17.79 -3.53
N ILE A 133 3.92 -18.13 -2.49
CA ILE A 133 3.42 -17.15 -1.52
C ILE A 133 4.60 -16.43 -0.84
N LEU A 134 5.57 -17.17 -0.30
CA LEU A 134 6.73 -16.62 0.38
C LEU A 134 7.59 -15.76 -0.55
N ALA A 135 7.91 -16.28 -1.75
CA ALA A 135 8.70 -15.56 -2.73
C ALA A 135 8.02 -14.24 -3.13
N THR A 136 6.72 -14.30 -3.43
CA THR A 136 5.95 -13.11 -3.81
C THR A 136 5.88 -12.11 -2.66
N ALA A 137 5.55 -12.56 -1.45
CA ALA A 137 5.43 -11.69 -0.28
C ALA A 137 6.74 -11.01 0.08
N VAL A 138 7.85 -11.76 0.11
CA VAL A 138 9.19 -11.20 0.40
C VAL A 138 9.59 -10.19 -0.67
N VAL A 139 9.36 -10.48 -1.94
CA VAL A 139 9.67 -9.54 -3.02
C VAL A 139 8.81 -8.28 -2.89
N SER A 140 7.52 -8.43 -2.58
CA SER A 140 6.57 -7.33 -2.39
C SER A 140 6.88 -6.44 -1.18
N MET A 141 7.66 -6.91 -0.20
CA MET A 141 8.16 -6.05 0.88
C MET A 141 9.14 -4.98 0.39
N TRP A 142 9.71 -5.10 -0.80
CA TRP A 142 10.80 -4.23 -1.26
C TRP A 142 10.51 -3.55 -2.60
N MET A 143 9.43 -3.93 -3.26
CA MET A 143 8.98 -3.34 -4.52
C MET A 143 7.47 -3.41 -4.62
N SER A 144 6.91 -2.83 -5.68
CA SER A 144 5.45 -2.80 -5.86
C SER A 144 4.83 -4.20 -5.95
N ASN A 145 3.64 -4.35 -5.35
CA ASN A 145 2.82 -5.56 -5.45
C ASN A 145 2.59 -6.00 -6.90
N THR A 146 2.44 -5.02 -7.81
CA THR A 146 2.25 -5.22 -9.24
C THR A 146 3.46 -5.90 -9.87
N THR A 147 4.67 -5.42 -9.58
CA THR A 147 5.93 -5.99 -10.09
C THR A 147 6.13 -7.42 -9.58
N ALA A 148 5.92 -7.64 -8.27
CA ALA A 148 6.04 -8.97 -7.67
C ALA A 148 5.07 -9.97 -8.34
N THR A 149 3.83 -9.56 -8.56
CA THR A 149 2.79 -10.40 -9.20
C THR A 149 3.09 -10.68 -10.67
N ALA A 150 3.40 -9.64 -11.45
CA ALA A 150 3.69 -9.75 -12.88
C ALA A 150 4.87 -10.69 -13.17
N MET A 151 5.86 -10.70 -12.28
CA MET A 151 7.01 -11.60 -12.40
C MET A 151 6.65 -13.05 -12.05
N MET A 152 5.89 -13.28 -10.98
CA MET A 152 5.65 -14.62 -10.45
C MET A 152 4.61 -15.40 -11.26
N LEU A 153 3.65 -14.71 -11.90
CA LEU A 153 2.59 -15.35 -12.68
C LEU A 153 3.11 -16.16 -13.87
N PRO A 154 4.00 -15.65 -14.75
CA PRO A 154 4.58 -16.47 -15.81
C PRO A 154 5.27 -17.73 -15.31
N VAL A 155 6.01 -17.64 -14.20
CA VAL A 155 6.71 -18.80 -13.60
C VAL A 155 5.70 -19.84 -13.10
N ALA A 156 4.63 -19.40 -12.43
CA ALA A 156 3.54 -20.27 -12.00
C ALA A 156 2.86 -20.95 -13.19
N MET A 157 2.57 -20.20 -14.26
CA MET A 157 1.93 -20.73 -15.46
C MET A 157 2.80 -21.77 -16.17
N SER A 158 4.12 -21.57 -16.23
CA SER A 158 5.06 -22.56 -16.77
C SER A 158 5.04 -23.87 -16.00
N ILE A 159 4.87 -23.84 -14.67
CA ILE A 159 4.73 -25.06 -13.85
C ILE A 159 3.39 -25.76 -14.14
N ILE A 160 2.29 -24.99 -14.15
CA ILE A 160 0.95 -25.53 -14.43
C ILE A 160 0.91 -26.24 -15.79
N ALA A 161 1.60 -25.70 -16.79
CA ALA A 161 1.66 -26.27 -18.13
C ALA A 161 2.36 -27.64 -18.19
N THR A 162 3.14 -28.01 -17.17
CA THR A 162 3.80 -29.33 -17.09
C THR A 162 2.99 -30.40 -16.37
N MET A 163 1.78 -30.06 -15.89
CA MET A 163 0.90 -30.98 -15.18
C MET A 163 -0.25 -31.47 -16.07
N ASP A 164 -0.74 -32.69 -15.81
CA ASP A 164 -1.92 -33.22 -16.49
C ASP A 164 -3.17 -32.37 -16.20
N LYS A 165 -3.96 -32.13 -17.26
CA LYS A 165 -5.13 -31.25 -17.24
C LYS A 165 -6.25 -31.73 -16.30
N GLU A 166 -6.35 -33.03 -16.04
CA GLU A 166 -7.41 -33.61 -15.19
C GLU A 166 -7.13 -33.48 -13.68
N ILE A 167 -5.86 -33.30 -13.28
CA ILE A 167 -5.40 -33.30 -11.88
C ILE A 167 -5.23 -31.86 -11.33
N SER A 168 -5.28 -30.84 -12.19
CA SER A 168 -4.68 -29.53 -11.94
C SER A 168 -5.62 -28.37 -11.62
N GLY A 169 -6.96 -28.55 -11.65
CA GLY A 169 -7.90 -27.44 -11.48
C GLY A 169 -7.75 -26.68 -10.14
N GLY A 170 -7.71 -27.41 -9.03
CA GLY A 170 -7.53 -26.84 -7.69
C GLY A 170 -6.15 -26.22 -7.49
N PHE A 171 -5.09 -26.92 -7.91
CA PHE A 171 -3.71 -26.41 -7.81
C PHE A 171 -3.49 -25.16 -8.65
N LYS A 172 -3.96 -25.15 -9.90
CA LYS A 172 -3.91 -24.00 -10.81
C LYS A 172 -4.55 -22.78 -10.17
N LYS A 173 -5.78 -22.92 -9.67
CA LYS A 173 -6.50 -21.83 -8.97
C LYS A 173 -5.74 -21.39 -7.72
N ALA A 174 -5.32 -22.33 -6.89
CA ALA A 174 -4.60 -22.03 -5.65
C ALA A 174 -3.32 -21.25 -5.91
N MET A 175 -2.49 -21.70 -6.85
CA MET A 175 -1.22 -21.07 -7.15
C MET A 175 -1.41 -19.68 -7.75
N VAL A 176 -2.26 -19.54 -8.79
CA VAL A 176 -2.44 -18.25 -9.46
C VAL A 176 -3.12 -17.22 -8.56
N LEU A 177 -4.13 -17.60 -7.76
CA LEU A 177 -4.81 -16.68 -6.83
C LEU A 177 -3.94 -16.32 -5.62
N SER A 178 -3.07 -17.23 -5.17
CA SER A 178 -2.22 -16.96 -4.01
C SER A 178 -1.16 -15.89 -4.26
N ILE A 179 -0.72 -15.70 -5.50
CA ILE A 179 0.31 -14.72 -5.86
C ILE A 179 -0.15 -13.28 -5.59
N PRO A 180 -1.25 -12.77 -6.17
CA PRO A 180 -1.69 -11.40 -5.91
C PRO A 180 -2.07 -11.20 -4.43
N PHE A 181 -2.62 -12.21 -3.76
CA PHE A 181 -2.91 -12.15 -2.32
C PHE A 181 -1.63 -12.03 -1.49
N ALA A 182 -0.61 -12.83 -1.82
CA ALA A 182 0.68 -12.78 -1.16
C ALA A 182 1.44 -11.49 -1.44
N ALA A 183 1.34 -10.92 -2.65
CA ALA A 183 1.90 -9.61 -2.96
C ALA A 183 1.28 -8.53 -2.05
N THR A 184 -0.05 -8.49 -1.98
CA THR A 184 -0.76 -7.51 -1.16
C THR A 184 -0.49 -7.68 0.33
N LEU A 185 -0.47 -8.92 0.84
CA LEU A 185 -0.09 -9.19 2.24
C LEU A 185 1.38 -8.83 2.50
N GLY A 186 2.29 -9.24 1.62
CA GLY A 186 3.72 -8.97 1.76
C GLY A 186 4.06 -7.49 1.75
N GLY A 187 3.37 -6.70 0.93
CA GLY A 187 3.57 -5.25 0.85
C GLY A 187 3.34 -4.52 2.18
N LEU A 188 2.53 -5.07 3.09
CA LEU A 188 2.32 -4.52 4.44
C LEU A 188 3.53 -4.70 5.37
N GLY A 189 4.45 -5.61 5.05
CA GLY A 189 5.54 -6.00 5.96
C GLY A 189 6.57 -4.92 6.23
N THR A 190 6.75 -3.96 5.32
CA THR A 190 7.70 -2.85 5.43
C THR A 190 7.01 -1.54 5.09
N LEU A 191 7.67 -0.43 5.44
CA LEU A 191 7.16 0.91 5.15
C LEU A 191 7.04 1.20 3.64
N ILE A 192 7.73 0.42 2.80
CA ILE A 192 7.94 0.75 1.39
C ILE A 192 7.27 -0.23 0.41
N GLY A 193 6.73 -1.35 0.91
CA GLY A 193 6.20 -2.43 0.06
C GLY A 193 4.89 -2.06 -0.64
N THR A 194 4.07 -1.20 -0.05
CA THR A 194 2.82 -0.71 -0.65
C THR A 194 2.73 0.81 -0.55
N THR A 195 1.96 1.43 -1.44
CA THR A 195 1.76 2.89 -1.46
C THR A 195 0.97 3.39 -0.26
N THR A 196 0.18 2.53 0.38
CA THR A 196 -0.65 2.89 1.55
C THR A 196 0.17 3.16 2.80
N THR A 197 1.31 2.48 2.98
CA THR A 197 2.13 2.60 4.18
C THR A 197 2.80 3.97 4.29
N PRO A 198 3.57 4.48 3.31
CA PRO A 198 4.12 5.83 3.40
C PRO A 198 3.01 6.89 3.37
N THR A 199 1.89 6.62 2.68
CA THR A 199 0.73 7.54 2.71
C THR A 199 0.15 7.66 4.09
N GLY A 200 -0.11 6.54 4.76
CA GLY A 200 -0.74 6.58 6.05
C GLY A 200 0.21 7.05 7.15
N THR A 201 1.48 6.64 7.16
CA THR A 201 2.44 7.14 8.15
C THR A 201 2.69 8.64 8.01
N GLY A 202 2.75 9.16 6.78
CA GLY A 202 2.84 10.59 6.53
C GLY A 202 1.62 11.36 7.04
N ILE A 203 0.40 10.87 6.78
CA ILE A 203 -0.83 11.51 7.31
C ILE A 203 -0.89 11.42 8.84
N ILE A 204 -0.47 10.30 9.44
CA ILE A 204 -0.40 10.14 10.91
C ILE A 204 0.56 11.17 11.52
N ALA A 205 1.76 11.32 10.95
CA ALA A 205 2.73 12.29 11.42
C ALA A 205 2.16 13.73 11.37
N GLU A 206 1.45 14.08 10.30
CA GLU A 206 0.89 15.42 10.12
C GLU A 206 -0.34 15.71 10.99
N THR A 207 -1.26 14.76 11.09
CA THR A 207 -2.56 14.99 11.75
C THR A 207 -2.50 14.79 13.27
N ILE A 208 -1.66 13.88 13.76
CA ILE A 208 -1.58 13.56 15.20
C ILE A 208 -0.15 13.61 15.77
N GLY A 209 0.86 13.96 14.98
CA GLY A 209 2.23 14.16 15.45
C GLY A 209 3.02 12.87 15.73
N VAL A 210 2.48 11.69 15.39
CA VAL A 210 3.13 10.40 15.66
C VAL A 210 4.01 10.00 14.48
N GLN A 211 5.31 9.84 14.74
CA GLN A 211 6.28 9.42 13.71
C GLN A 211 6.39 7.89 13.67
N LEU A 212 5.85 7.28 12.61
CA LEU A 212 6.00 5.86 12.33
C LEU A 212 7.10 5.65 11.28
N GLY A 213 8.34 5.63 11.75
CA GLY A 213 9.52 5.34 10.94
C GLY A 213 9.56 3.89 10.44
N PHE A 214 10.62 3.56 9.72
CA PHE A 214 10.78 2.24 9.08
C PHE A 214 10.73 1.10 10.09
N VAL A 215 11.43 1.23 11.22
CA VAL A 215 11.50 0.19 12.26
C VAL A 215 10.19 0.11 13.04
N GLU A 216 9.58 1.24 13.35
CA GLU A 216 8.28 1.33 14.02
C GLU A 216 7.20 0.65 13.19
N TRP A 217 7.17 0.89 11.88
CA TRP A 217 6.24 0.21 10.98
C TRP A 217 6.55 -1.29 10.90
N MET A 218 7.80 -1.70 10.78
CA MET A 218 8.15 -3.13 10.75
C MET A 218 7.69 -3.87 12.02
N LYS A 219 7.71 -3.22 13.20
CA LYS A 219 7.17 -3.80 14.44
C LYS A 219 5.65 -4.03 14.39
N ILE A 220 4.93 -3.36 13.49
CA ILE A 220 3.49 -3.50 13.28
C ILE A 220 3.21 -4.46 12.11
N GLY A 221 3.75 -4.14 10.93
CA GLY A 221 3.48 -4.84 9.68
C GLY A 221 4.10 -6.22 9.60
N LEU A 222 5.37 -6.38 10.00
CA LEU A 222 6.07 -7.66 9.82
C LEU A 222 5.46 -8.80 10.65
N PRO A 223 5.10 -8.63 11.94
CA PRO A 223 4.39 -9.67 12.70
C PRO A 223 3.07 -10.05 12.05
N PHE A 224 2.30 -9.07 11.54
CA PHE A 224 1.06 -9.35 10.81
C PHE A 224 1.32 -10.24 9.59
N VAL A 225 2.32 -9.91 8.78
CA VAL A 225 2.67 -10.72 7.59
C VAL A 225 3.16 -12.12 7.98
N ILE A 226 3.99 -12.24 9.02
CA ILE A 226 4.49 -13.53 9.51
C ILE A 226 3.35 -14.47 9.93
N VAL A 227 2.28 -13.94 10.53
CA VAL A 227 1.11 -14.73 10.90
C VAL A 227 0.20 -14.99 9.69
N MET A 228 -0.03 -13.98 8.86
CA MET A 228 -0.98 -14.07 7.76
C MET A 228 -0.50 -14.95 6.61
N ILE A 229 0.80 -15.03 6.34
CA ILE A 229 1.33 -15.83 5.24
C ILE A 229 1.05 -17.34 5.43
N PRO A 230 1.36 -17.96 6.59
CA PRO A 230 0.96 -19.33 6.88
C PRO A 230 -0.56 -19.53 6.85
N LEU A 231 -1.35 -18.59 7.37
CA LEU A 231 -2.81 -18.71 7.36
C LEU A 231 -3.39 -18.65 5.94
N ALA A 232 -2.90 -17.73 5.10
CA ALA A 232 -3.27 -17.64 3.70
C ALA A 232 -2.88 -18.93 2.96
N TRP A 233 -1.68 -19.46 3.20
CA TRP A 233 -1.24 -20.72 2.62
C TRP A 233 -2.15 -21.89 3.02
N LEU A 234 -2.41 -22.08 4.32
CA LEU A 234 -3.28 -23.14 4.82
C LEU A 234 -4.70 -23.03 4.26
N PHE A 235 -5.25 -21.81 4.23
CA PHE A 235 -6.54 -21.54 3.63
C PHE A 235 -6.57 -21.96 2.15
N MET A 236 -5.61 -21.50 1.35
CA MET A 236 -5.56 -21.80 -0.08
C MET A 236 -5.39 -23.31 -0.36
N VAL A 237 -4.51 -23.99 0.40
CA VAL A 237 -4.28 -25.43 0.25
C VAL A 237 -5.53 -26.24 0.60
N LYS A 238 -6.20 -25.91 1.71
CA LYS A 238 -7.39 -26.65 2.15
C LYS A 238 -8.62 -26.33 1.31
N PHE A 239 -8.84 -25.07 0.97
CA PHE A 239 -9.98 -24.63 0.17
C PHE A 239 -9.97 -25.25 -1.22
N TYR A 240 -8.80 -25.35 -1.86
CA TYR A 240 -8.63 -25.94 -3.18
C TYR A 240 -8.16 -27.42 -3.17
N LYS A 241 -8.10 -28.06 -1.99
CA LYS A 241 -7.74 -29.48 -1.80
C LYS A 241 -6.40 -29.87 -2.46
N VAL A 242 -5.41 -28.99 -2.38
CA VAL A 242 -4.07 -29.16 -2.97
C VAL A 242 -3.22 -30.17 -2.19
N ASP A 243 -3.56 -30.44 -0.93
CA ASP A 243 -2.84 -31.35 -0.04
C ASP A 243 -2.92 -32.83 -0.43
N LYS A 244 -3.84 -33.19 -1.33
CA LYS A 244 -4.06 -34.57 -1.79
C LYS A 244 -3.39 -34.90 -3.12
N LEU A 245 -2.65 -33.96 -3.69
CA LEU A 245 -2.02 -34.11 -4.99
C LEU A 245 -0.62 -34.72 -4.87
N ASP A 246 -0.27 -35.55 -5.85
CA ASP A 246 1.06 -36.17 -5.95
C ASP A 246 2.15 -35.14 -6.27
N GLU A 247 3.42 -35.56 -6.09
CA GLU A 247 4.57 -34.69 -6.33
C GLU A 247 4.64 -34.20 -7.79
N ILE A 248 5.02 -32.93 -7.96
CA ILE A 248 5.15 -32.29 -9.27
C ILE A 248 6.63 -32.22 -9.64
N ASN A 249 6.92 -32.34 -10.94
CA ASN A 249 8.25 -32.05 -11.45
C ASN A 249 8.56 -30.54 -11.35
N VAL A 250 9.54 -30.19 -10.51
CA VAL A 250 10.03 -28.81 -10.29
C VAL A 250 11.25 -28.45 -11.14
N ASP A 251 11.65 -29.29 -12.10
CA ASP A 251 12.82 -29.07 -12.96
C ASP A 251 12.69 -27.80 -13.80
N VAL A 252 11.46 -27.36 -14.11
CA VAL A 252 11.21 -26.07 -14.78
C VAL A 252 11.73 -24.91 -13.94
N ILE A 253 11.46 -24.90 -12.63
CA ILE A 253 11.92 -23.85 -11.70
C ILE A 253 13.44 -23.84 -11.63
N ARG A 254 14.04 -25.04 -11.59
CA ARG A 254 15.48 -25.23 -11.60
C ARG A 254 16.11 -24.70 -12.88
N LYS A 255 15.48 -24.98 -14.04
CA LYS A 255 15.92 -24.48 -15.34
C LYS A 255 15.85 -22.95 -15.40
N GLU A 256 14.74 -22.35 -14.98
CA GLU A 256 14.57 -20.88 -14.91
C GLU A 256 15.63 -20.23 -14.00
N TYR A 257 15.88 -20.80 -12.81
CA TYR A 257 16.89 -20.29 -11.90
C TYR A 257 18.31 -20.40 -12.48
N HIS A 258 18.66 -21.53 -13.09
CA HIS A 258 19.98 -21.69 -13.73
C HIS A 258 20.15 -20.81 -14.97
N ALA A 259 19.06 -20.51 -15.69
CA ALA A 259 19.09 -19.60 -16.83
C ALA A 259 19.48 -18.16 -16.44
N LEU A 260 19.30 -17.76 -15.16
CA LEU A 260 19.81 -16.48 -14.65
C LEU A 260 21.34 -16.37 -14.66
N GLY A 261 22.05 -17.49 -14.74
CA GLY A 261 23.52 -17.53 -14.71
C GLY A 261 24.13 -16.91 -13.44
N LYS A 262 25.41 -16.52 -13.53
CA LYS A 262 26.13 -15.81 -12.47
C LYS A 262 25.65 -14.35 -12.39
N MET A 263 25.64 -13.77 -11.19
CA MET A 263 25.28 -12.36 -11.02
C MET A 263 26.18 -11.45 -11.86
N ASN A 264 25.56 -10.64 -12.70
CA ASN A 264 26.26 -9.61 -13.47
C ASN A 264 26.70 -8.45 -12.55
N LYS A 265 27.51 -7.52 -13.07
CA LYS A 265 28.06 -6.41 -12.28
C LYS A 265 26.96 -5.49 -11.71
N GLY A 266 25.95 -5.14 -12.51
CA GLY A 266 24.87 -4.27 -12.09
C GLY A 266 23.93 -4.92 -11.07
N GLU A 267 23.70 -6.23 -11.21
CA GLU A 267 22.96 -7.02 -10.23
C GLU A 267 23.70 -7.06 -8.88
N LYS A 268 25.02 -7.25 -8.89
CA LYS A 268 25.84 -7.19 -7.67
C LYS A 268 25.83 -5.80 -7.04
N ALA A 269 26.04 -4.74 -7.82
CA ALA A 269 26.01 -3.37 -7.33
C ALA A 269 24.65 -3.03 -6.69
N THR A 270 23.56 -3.38 -7.37
CA THR A 270 22.20 -3.22 -6.85
C THR A 270 21.98 -4.01 -5.57
N ALA A 271 22.46 -5.26 -5.49
CA ALA A 271 22.34 -6.08 -4.29
C ALA A 271 23.10 -5.50 -3.09
N ILE A 272 24.29 -4.94 -3.32
CA ILE A 272 25.09 -4.29 -2.27
C ILE A 272 24.38 -3.04 -1.77
N ILE A 273 23.89 -2.18 -2.68
CA ILE A 273 23.16 -0.96 -2.34
C ILE A 273 21.86 -1.30 -1.58
N PHE A 274 21.12 -2.31 -2.06
CA PHE A 274 19.93 -2.81 -1.39
C PHE A 274 20.24 -3.34 0.02
N ALA A 275 21.28 -4.16 0.19
CA ALA A 275 21.66 -4.66 1.50
C ALA A 275 22.09 -3.52 2.45
N ALA A 276 22.84 -2.54 1.95
CA ALA A 276 23.23 -1.36 2.72
C ALA A 276 22.00 -0.54 3.15
N ALA A 277 21.02 -0.38 2.27
CA ALA A 277 19.74 0.29 2.57
C ALA A 277 18.99 -0.38 3.73
N VAL A 278 18.78 -1.69 3.62
CA VAL A 278 18.09 -2.49 4.64
C VAL A 278 18.82 -2.43 5.97
N LEU A 279 20.15 -2.59 5.95
CA LEU A 279 20.96 -2.50 7.16
C LEU A 279 20.87 -1.11 7.79
N ALA A 280 20.93 -0.03 7.01
CA ALA A 280 20.81 1.33 7.51
C ALA A 280 19.44 1.54 8.19
N TRP A 281 18.33 1.17 7.55
CA TRP A 281 17.00 1.32 8.16
C TRP A 281 16.83 0.49 9.43
N VAL A 282 17.18 -0.80 9.39
CA VAL A 282 16.95 -1.72 10.52
C VAL A 282 17.84 -1.39 11.72
N THR A 283 19.08 -0.95 11.49
CA THR A 283 20.01 -0.58 12.56
C THR A 283 19.88 0.88 13.01
N SER A 284 18.91 1.62 12.47
CA SER A 284 18.81 3.06 12.69
C SER A 284 18.73 3.47 14.17
N GLY A 285 18.10 2.65 15.02
CA GLY A 285 18.08 2.87 16.47
C GLY A 285 19.46 2.83 17.16
N LEU A 286 20.48 2.21 16.56
CA LEU A 286 21.82 2.08 17.15
C LEU A 286 22.71 3.30 16.88
N TRP A 287 22.48 4.01 15.77
CA TRP A 287 23.40 5.05 15.30
C TRP A 287 22.73 6.42 15.11
N LYS A 288 21.39 6.53 15.09
CA LYS A 288 20.69 7.83 14.96
C LYS A 288 21.10 8.85 16.03
N GLY A 289 21.49 8.41 17.22
CA GLY A 289 22.03 9.30 18.27
C GLY A 289 23.35 9.99 17.89
N LEU A 290 24.15 9.39 17.00
CA LEU A 290 25.41 9.95 16.49
C LEU A 290 25.20 10.82 15.25
N VAL A 291 24.18 10.51 14.45
CA VAL A 291 23.85 11.20 13.20
C VAL A 291 22.36 11.58 13.20
N PRO A 292 21.95 12.59 13.98
CA PRO A 292 20.53 12.91 14.20
C PRO A 292 19.79 13.37 12.95
N PHE A 293 20.52 13.85 11.93
CA PHE A 293 19.98 14.27 10.64
C PHE A 293 19.76 13.11 9.66
N ALA A 294 20.19 11.89 9.99
CA ALA A 294 19.98 10.73 9.14
C ALA A 294 18.63 10.06 9.43
N THR A 295 17.58 10.61 8.80
CA THR A 295 16.21 10.07 8.78
C THR A 295 16.02 9.00 7.72
N ASP A 296 14.87 8.32 7.73
CA ASP A 296 14.59 7.23 6.79
C ASP A 296 14.54 7.73 5.33
N GLU A 297 14.11 8.98 5.13
CA GLU A 297 14.12 9.70 3.87
C GLU A 297 15.54 10.01 3.39
N THR A 298 16.42 10.45 4.29
CA THR A 298 17.80 10.76 3.92
C THR A 298 18.55 9.50 3.49
N ILE A 299 18.27 8.37 4.14
CA ILE A 299 18.78 7.05 3.72
C ILE A 299 18.26 6.74 2.30
N ALA A 300 16.95 6.89 2.06
CA ALA A 300 16.35 6.66 0.75
C ALA A 300 16.97 7.54 -0.35
N MET A 301 17.22 8.81 -0.04
CA MET A 301 17.85 9.73 -0.98
C MET A 301 19.32 9.42 -1.22
N ALA A 302 20.07 9.03 -0.19
CA ALA A 302 21.46 8.58 -0.36
C ALA A 302 21.53 7.35 -1.28
N ILE A 303 20.58 6.42 -1.15
CA ILE A 303 20.45 5.25 -2.03
C ILE A 303 20.14 5.67 -3.46
N ALA A 304 19.15 6.55 -3.67
CA ALA A 304 18.82 7.06 -5.01
C ALA A 304 20.02 7.71 -5.70
N ILE A 305 20.76 8.55 -4.97
CA ILE A 305 21.98 9.18 -5.50
C ILE A 305 23.04 8.13 -5.81
N ALA A 306 23.26 7.16 -4.91
CA ALA A 306 24.21 6.08 -5.13
C ALA A 306 23.89 5.25 -6.39
N LEU A 307 22.61 4.95 -6.65
CA LEU A 307 22.18 4.22 -7.83
C LEU A 307 22.45 4.98 -9.14
N VAL A 308 22.39 6.31 -9.11
CA VAL A 308 22.64 7.13 -10.31
C VAL A 308 24.14 7.42 -10.50
N VAL A 309 24.91 7.48 -9.41
CA VAL A 309 26.33 7.87 -9.44
C VAL A 309 27.27 6.67 -9.55
N ILE A 310 26.89 5.47 -9.07
CA ILE A 310 27.74 4.28 -9.12
C ILE A 310 27.70 3.65 -10.53
N PRO A 311 28.84 3.58 -11.24
CA PRO A 311 28.92 2.97 -12.54
C PRO A 311 29.06 1.44 -12.47
N VAL A 312 28.38 0.77 -13.39
CA VAL A 312 28.51 -0.66 -13.66
C VAL A 312 29.64 -0.93 -14.66
N ASP A 313 29.78 -0.06 -15.66
CA ASP A 313 30.89 -0.08 -16.63
C ASP A 313 31.35 1.34 -16.93
N TYR A 314 32.48 1.74 -16.31
CA TYR A 314 33.10 3.05 -16.49
C TYR A 314 33.44 3.36 -17.96
N ASN A 315 33.88 2.35 -18.73
CA ASN A 315 34.31 2.56 -20.11
C ASN A 315 33.14 2.84 -21.05
N LYS A 316 31.93 2.39 -20.68
CA LYS A 316 30.70 2.60 -21.44
C LYS A 316 29.82 3.72 -20.88
N GLY A 317 30.22 4.33 -19.76
CA GLY A 317 29.38 5.27 -19.02
C GLY A 317 28.06 4.64 -18.54
N GLU A 318 28.05 3.32 -18.28
CA GLU A 318 26.85 2.60 -17.85
C GLU A 318 26.77 2.65 -16.32
N TYR A 319 25.71 3.28 -15.81
CA TYR A 319 25.42 3.37 -14.38
C TYR A 319 24.37 2.36 -13.95
N VAL A 320 24.25 2.11 -12.64
CA VAL A 320 23.21 1.23 -12.12
C VAL A 320 21.84 1.73 -12.60
N LEU A 321 21.60 3.05 -12.50
CA LEU A 321 20.54 3.76 -13.21
C LEU A 321 21.09 4.99 -13.93
N SER A 322 20.65 5.22 -15.16
CA SER A 322 20.79 6.54 -15.78
C SER A 322 19.78 7.51 -15.16
N GLY A 323 20.11 8.80 -15.14
CA GLY A 323 19.15 9.83 -14.68
C GLY A 323 17.82 9.81 -15.45
N LYS A 324 17.84 9.42 -16.74
CA LYS A 324 16.65 9.25 -17.56
C LYS A 324 15.77 8.10 -17.07
N GLU A 325 16.35 6.92 -16.83
CA GLU A 325 15.62 5.76 -16.29
C GLU A 325 15.05 6.08 -14.90
N ALA A 326 15.88 6.66 -14.04
CA ALA A 326 15.49 7.01 -12.67
C ALA A 326 14.29 7.97 -12.63
N LEU A 327 14.29 9.02 -13.45
CA LEU A 327 13.22 10.02 -13.48
C LEU A 327 11.99 9.56 -14.27
N ALA A 328 12.14 8.67 -15.26
CA ALA A 328 11.03 8.14 -16.04
C ALA A 328 10.13 7.20 -15.22
N ASP A 329 10.76 6.32 -14.42
CA ASP A 329 10.06 5.33 -13.59
C ASP A 329 9.79 5.83 -12.16
N ALA A 330 10.03 7.11 -11.89
CA ALA A 330 9.78 7.71 -10.59
C ALA A 330 8.28 7.70 -10.25
N PRO A 331 7.91 7.49 -8.98
CA PRO A 331 6.52 7.36 -8.54
C PRO A 331 5.82 8.72 -8.38
N TRP A 332 5.86 9.58 -9.40
CA TRP A 332 5.30 10.93 -9.40
C TRP A 332 3.84 10.97 -8.96
N GLY A 333 3.03 10.01 -9.42
CA GLY A 333 1.62 9.93 -9.06
C GLY A 333 1.40 9.72 -7.55
N THR A 334 2.19 8.84 -6.93
CA THR A 334 2.15 8.61 -5.48
C THR A 334 2.63 9.84 -4.73
N MET A 335 3.69 10.50 -5.20
CA MET A 335 4.21 11.73 -4.58
C MET A 335 3.15 12.85 -4.55
N LEU A 336 2.43 13.05 -5.66
CA LEU A 336 1.35 14.04 -5.72
C LEU A 336 0.15 13.67 -4.84
N LEU A 337 -0.20 12.38 -4.80
CA LEU A 337 -1.27 11.87 -3.93
C LEU A 337 -0.96 12.11 -2.45
N LEU A 338 0.27 11.82 -2.02
CA LEU A 338 0.75 12.09 -0.67
C LEU A 338 0.55 13.57 -0.31
N GLY A 339 1.08 14.47 -1.14
CA GLY A 339 0.98 15.90 -0.90
C GLY A 339 -0.45 16.39 -0.81
N GLY A 340 -1.31 16.01 -1.76
CA GLY A 340 -2.73 16.39 -1.75
C GLY A 340 -3.50 15.85 -0.54
N SER A 341 -3.19 14.63 -0.08
CA SER A 341 -3.81 14.03 1.10
C SER A 341 -3.38 14.71 2.41
N MET A 342 -2.12 15.14 2.50
CA MET A 342 -1.59 15.89 3.65
C MET A 342 -2.21 17.29 3.72
N VAL A 343 -2.31 17.98 2.58
CA VAL A 343 -3.04 19.26 2.49
C VAL A 343 -4.47 19.10 3.00
N MET A 344 -5.18 18.06 2.55
CA MET A 344 -6.56 17.81 2.94
C MET A 344 -6.68 17.52 4.44
N GLY A 345 -5.80 16.70 5.00
CA GLY A 345 -5.88 16.35 6.43
C GLY A 345 -5.51 17.49 7.37
N ASN A 346 -4.52 18.30 7.01
CA ASN A 346 -4.22 19.52 7.72
C ASN A 346 -5.40 20.50 7.66
N ALA A 347 -6.00 20.71 6.47
CA ALA A 347 -7.16 21.58 6.32
C ALA A 347 -8.40 21.12 7.12
N ILE A 348 -8.67 19.81 7.18
CA ILE A 348 -9.78 19.24 7.97
C ILE A 348 -9.58 19.51 9.47
N THR A 349 -8.35 19.35 9.95
CA THR A 349 -7.99 19.60 11.35
C THR A 349 -8.03 21.08 11.68
N ASP A 350 -7.36 21.90 10.89
CA ASP A 350 -7.21 23.34 11.09
C ASP A 350 -8.54 24.10 10.99
N ALA A 351 -9.46 23.65 10.11
CA ALA A 351 -10.76 24.29 9.93
C ALA A 351 -11.83 23.81 10.94
N GLY A 352 -11.48 22.92 11.87
CA GLY A 352 -12.39 22.39 12.90
C GLY A 352 -13.43 21.39 12.37
N VAL A 353 -13.25 20.88 11.15
CA VAL A 353 -14.16 19.92 10.51
C VAL A 353 -14.18 18.60 11.29
N ALA A 354 -13.01 18.16 11.74
CA ALA A 354 -12.85 16.95 12.54
C ALA A 354 -13.72 16.99 13.82
N GLN A 355 -13.69 18.11 14.55
CA GLN A 355 -14.47 18.32 15.77
C GLN A 355 -15.98 18.44 15.48
N TRP A 356 -16.35 18.99 14.32
CA TRP A 356 -17.76 19.05 13.92
C TRP A 356 -18.34 17.66 13.59
N ILE A 357 -17.58 16.83 12.85
CA ILE A 357 -17.95 15.43 12.60
C ILE A 357 -18.05 14.67 13.93
N ALA A 358 -17.11 14.91 14.85
CA ALA A 358 -17.10 14.33 16.18
C ALA A 358 -18.39 14.60 16.96
N GLY A 359 -18.88 15.84 16.97
CA GLY A 359 -20.14 16.20 17.65
C GLY A 359 -21.35 15.42 17.14
N SER A 360 -21.37 15.08 15.84
CA SER A 360 -22.43 14.30 15.20
C SER A 360 -22.36 12.80 15.51
N LEU A 361 -21.21 12.31 16.00
CA LEU A 361 -20.95 10.91 16.31
C LEU A 361 -20.97 10.61 17.83
N SER A 362 -21.32 11.59 18.65
CA SER A 362 -21.44 11.45 20.12
C SER A 362 -22.35 10.30 20.57
N GLY A 363 -23.35 9.92 19.74
CA GLY A 363 -24.22 8.77 19.99
C GLY A 363 -23.54 7.40 19.88
N LEU A 364 -22.29 7.32 19.39
CA LEU A 364 -21.47 6.11 19.40
C LEU A 364 -20.71 5.94 20.73
N GLY A 365 -20.74 6.94 21.61
CA GLY A 365 -20.17 6.87 22.96
C GLY A 365 -20.79 5.71 23.76
N GLY A 366 -19.97 4.75 24.16
CA GLY A 366 -20.37 3.56 24.93
C GLY A 366 -20.24 2.23 24.18
N MET A 367 -19.95 2.24 22.87
CA MET A 367 -19.57 1.00 22.18
C MET A 367 -18.19 0.50 22.62
N PRO A 368 -17.98 -0.81 22.78
CA PRO A 368 -16.66 -1.36 23.04
C PRO A 368 -15.66 -0.98 21.93
N PRO A 369 -14.44 -0.52 22.25
CA PRO A 369 -13.45 -0.09 21.26
C PRO A 369 -13.17 -1.13 20.16
N ILE A 370 -13.16 -2.42 20.52
CA ILE A 370 -12.98 -3.52 19.56
C ILE A 370 -14.10 -3.58 18.51
N MET A 371 -15.34 -3.23 18.88
CA MET A 371 -16.48 -3.23 17.96
C MET A 371 -16.34 -2.11 16.93
N ILE A 372 -15.89 -0.94 17.36
CA ILE A 372 -15.63 0.20 16.47
C ILE A 372 -14.49 -0.14 15.50
N ILE A 373 -13.41 -0.73 16.00
CA ILE A 373 -12.30 -1.23 15.16
C ILE A 373 -12.79 -2.21 14.10
N MET A 374 -13.64 -3.17 14.49
CA MET A 374 -14.23 -4.13 13.56
C MET A 374 -15.08 -3.44 12.50
N VAL A 375 -15.96 -2.50 12.89
CA VAL A 375 -16.83 -1.77 11.95
C VAL A 375 -16.01 -0.95 10.97
N VAL A 376 -15.05 -0.16 11.44
CA VAL A 376 -14.16 0.65 10.60
C VAL A 376 -13.34 -0.25 9.68
N GLY A 377 -12.78 -1.34 10.20
CA GLY A 377 -12.03 -2.32 9.42
C GLY A 377 -12.86 -2.97 8.32
N ILE A 378 -14.09 -3.42 8.64
CA ILE A 378 -15.02 -4.01 7.66
C ILE A 378 -15.35 -2.99 6.57
N ILE A 379 -15.80 -1.79 6.94
CA ILE A 379 -16.16 -0.74 5.98
C ILE A 379 -14.97 -0.45 5.04
N THR A 380 -13.78 -0.24 5.61
CA THR A 380 -12.56 0.03 4.85
C THR A 380 -12.21 -1.12 3.90
N ALA A 381 -12.26 -2.37 4.39
CA ALA A 381 -11.93 -3.56 3.61
C ALA A 381 -12.92 -3.83 2.47
N PHE A 382 -14.16 -3.36 2.55
CA PHE A 382 -15.11 -3.46 1.45
C PHE A 382 -15.02 -2.28 0.48
N ILE A 383 -14.79 -1.07 0.98
CA ILE A 383 -14.59 0.11 0.13
C ILE A 383 -13.36 -0.06 -0.77
N THR A 384 -12.29 -0.68 -0.27
CA THR A 384 -11.07 -0.90 -1.06
C THR A 384 -11.25 -1.87 -2.24
N GLU A 385 -12.37 -2.58 -2.35
CA GLU A 385 -12.63 -3.44 -3.53
C GLU A 385 -13.08 -2.64 -4.76
N VAL A 386 -13.59 -1.43 -4.55
CA VAL A 386 -14.18 -0.61 -5.62
C VAL A 386 -13.32 0.60 -5.99
N THR A 387 -12.16 0.75 -5.35
CA THR A 387 -11.19 1.83 -5.60
C THR A 387 -9.77 1.33 -5.32
N THR A 388 -8.76 2.21 -5.44
CA THR A 388 -7.38 1.86 -5.10
C THR A 388 -7.12 1.98 -3.59
N ASN A 389 -6.29 1.09 -3.03
CA ASN A 389 -5.95 1.10 -1.60
C ASN A 389 -5.40 2.45 -1.12
N ALA A 390 -4.57 3.10 -1.95
CA ALA A 390 -3.96 4.40 -1.64
C ALA A 390 -5.02 5.51 -1.54
N VAL A 391 -6.05 5.47 -2.39
CA VAL A 391 -7.19 6.39 -2.33
C VAL A 391 -7.97 6.22 -1.04
N VAL A 392 -8.20 4.98 -0.58
CA VAL A 392 -8.88 4.73 0.69
C VAL A 392 -8.10 5.38 1.84
N VAL A 393 -6.79 5.13 1.93
CA VAL A 393 -5.97 5.76 2.98
C VAL A 393 -5.98 7.29 2.85
N ALA A 394 -5.74 7.84 1.65
CA ALA A 394 -5.72 9.28 1.44
C ALA A 394 -7.07 9.96 1.79
N SER A 395 -8.19 9.27 1.56
CA SER A 395 -9.54 9.81 1.76
C SER A 395 -10.02 9.71 3.20
N PHE A 396 -9.85 8.54 3.83
CA PHE A 396 -10.46 8.24 5.12
C PHE A 396 -9.56 8.58 6.29
N LEU A 397 -8.25 8.34 6.18
CA LEU A 397 -7.32 8.49 7.30
C LEU A 397 -7.34 9.90 7.93
N PRO A 398 -7.39 11.00 7.16
CA PRO A 398 -7.47 12.35 7.71
C PRO A 398 -8.67 12.64 8.62
N VAL A 399 -9.77 11.90 8.46
CA VAL A 399 -11.02 12.13 9.20
C VAL A 399 -11.02 11.36 10.54
N LEU A 400 -10.27 10.26 10.61
CA LEU A 400 -10.29 9.34 11.75
C LEU A 400 -9.83 9.94 13.08
N PRO A 401 -8.86 10.89 13.14
CA PRO A 401 -8.52 11.55 14.40
C PRO A 401 -9.70 12.25 15.08
N GLY A 402 -10.54 12.95 14.29
CA GLY A 402 -11.74 13.59 14.81
C GLY A 402 -12.73 12.57 15.37
N VAL A 403 -12.95 11.48 14.63
CA VAL A 403 -13.84 10.39 15.04
C VAL A 403 -13.36 9.69 16.31
N ALA A 404 -12.06 9.38 16.39
CA ALA A 404 -11.46 8.73 17.55
C ALA A 404 -11.61 9.58 18.83
N ASN A 405 -11.29 10.87 18.73
CA ASN A 405 -11.44 11.80 19.85
C ASN A 405 -12.90 11.93 20.30
N ALA A 406 -13.86 11.88 19.37
CA ALA A 406 -15.29 11.96 19.66
C ALA A 406 -15.80 10.82 20.56
N ILE A 407 -15.28 9.62 20.32
CA ILE A 407 -15.71 8.38 20.97
C ILE A 407 -14.77 7.95 22.09
N GLY A 408 -13.79 8.79 22.45
CA GLY A 408 -12.83 8.53 23.53
C GLY A 408 -11.82 7.42 23.22
N MET A 409 -11.47 7.20 21.95
CA MET A 409 -10.47 6.24 21.52
C MET A 409 -9.17 6.94 21.09
N ASP A 410 -8.05 6.22 21.20
CA ASP A 410 -6.78 6.67 20.64
C ASP A 410 -6.87 6.78 19.10
N PRO A 411 -6.66 7.97 18.52
CA PRO A 411 -6.60 8.19 17.07
C PRO A 411 -5.70 7.20 16.32
N LEU A 412 -4.54 6.89 16.89
CA LEU A 412 -3.56 6.03 16.23
C LEU A 412 -4.13 4.64 15.94
N GLN A 413 -4.95 4.10 16.85
CA GLN A 413 -5.57 2.78 16.69
C GLN A 413 -6.50 2.74 15.47
N LEU A 414 -7.41 3.70 15.34
CA LEU A 414 -8.34 3.73 14.19
C LEU A 414 -7.62 3.98 12.88
N MET A 415 -6.60 4.83 12.88
CA MET A 415 -5.79 5.09 11.69
C MET A 415 -5.03 3.84 11.25
N LEU A 416 -4.37 3.12 12.16
CA LEU A 416 -3.68 1.86 11.82
C LEU A 416 -4.67 0.81 11.31
N VAL A 417 -5.88 0.76 11.87
CA VAL A 417 -6.96 -0.12 11.39
C VAL A 417 -7.33 0.18 9.95
N CYS A 418 -7.57 1.45 9.62
CA CYS A 418 -7.86 1.86 8.25
C CYS A 418 -6.69 1.58 7.31
N MET A 419 -5.44 1.86 7.71
CA MET A 419 -4.26 1.62 6.86
C MET A 419 -4.13 0.15 6.46
N VAL A 420 -4.26 -0.76 7.42
CA VAL A 420 -4.08 -2.18 7.14
C VAL A 420 -5.31 -2.77 6.45
N ALA A 421 -6.53 -2.41 6.88
CA ALA A 421 -7.76 -2.88 6.25
C ALA A 421 -7.92 -2.39 4.80
N ALA A 422 -7.39 -1.21 4.46
CA ALA A 422 -7.36 -0.71 3.08
C ALA A 422 -6.55 -1.62 2.13
N ASN A 423 -5.71 -2.52 2.65
CA ASN A 423 -4.98 -3.49 1.83
C ASN A 423 -5.72 -4.82 1.68
N PHE A 424 -6.90 -5.02 2.27
CA PHE A 424 -7.64 -6.29 2.14
C PHE A 424 -8.49 -6.36 0.86
N ALA A 425 -7.90 -5.97 -0.26
CA ALA A 425 -8.50 -5.90 -1.59
C ALA A 425 -8.25 -7.20 -2.37
N PHE A 426 -9.11 -8.21 -2.16
CA PHE A 426 -8.90 -9.58 -2.62
C PHE A 426 -10.01 -10.12 -3.53
N MET A 427 -11.15 -9.44 -3.65
CA MET A 427 -12.37 -10.02 -4.26
C MET A 427 -12.56 -9.65 -5.72
N LEU A 428 -12.13 -8.46 -6.14
CA LEU A 428 -12.39 -7.94 -7.48
C LEU A 428 -11.10 -7.71 -8.28
N PRO A 429 -11.09 -7.98 -9.60
CA PRO A 429 -9.95 -7.66 -10.47
C PRO A 429 -9.54 -6.18 -10.47
N PRO A 430 -10.46 -5.20 -10.60
CA PRO A 430 -10.07 -3.79 -10.60
C PRO A 430 -9.59 -3.26 -9.24
N ALA A 431 -9.83 -3.99 -8.15
CA ALA A 431 -9.46 -3.54 -6.81
C ALA A 431 -7.94 -3.32 -6.66
N THR A 432 -7.14 -4.20 -7.27
CA THR A 432 -5.69 -4.05 -7.29
C THR A 432 -5.10 -4.48 -8.64
N PRO A 433 -4.04 -3.82 -9.14
CA PRO A 433 -3.35 -4.28 -10.34
C PRO A 433 -2.88 -5.74 -10.26
N PRO A 434 -2.36 -6.26 -9.13
CA PRO A 434 -2.14 -7.69 -8.94
C PRO A 434 -3.32 -8.60 -9.31
N ASN A 435 -4.53 -8.29 -8.80
CA ASN A 435 -5.73 -9.09 -9.09
C ASN A 435 -6.08 -9.03 -10.58
N ALA A 436 -5.99 -7.86 -11.21
CA ALA A 436 -6.24 -7.69 -12.64
C ALA A 436 -5.25 -8.49 -13.51
N ILE A 437 -3.95 -8.45 -13.18
CA ILE A 437 -2.92 -9.21 -13.91
C ILE A 437 -3.18 -10.71 -13.75
N ALA A 438 -3.45 -11.18 -12.53
CA ALA A 438 -3.78 -12.59 -12.29
C ALA A 438 -5.03 -13.03 -13.06
N TYR A 439 -6.08 -12.21 -13.08
CA TYR A 439 -7.32 -12.50 -13.80
C TYR A 439 -7.10 -12.55 -15.33
N SER A 440 -6.22 -11.70 -15.87
CA SER A 440 -5.89 -11.68 -17.30
C SER A 440 -5.26 -12.98 -17.82
N THR A 441 -4.72 -13.83 -16.95
CA THR A 441 -4.17 -15.14 -17.33
C THR A 441 -5.22 -16.14 -17.80
N GLY A 442 -6.51 -15.89 -17.53
CA GLY A 442 -7.60 -16.84 -17.79
C GLY A 442 -7.52 -18.12 -16.95
N ALA A 443 -6.76 -18.09 -15.85
CA ALA A 443 -6.52 -19.28 -15.05
C ALA A 443 -7.69 -19.69 -14.12
N PHE A 444 -8.56 -18.74 -13.80
CA PHE A 444 -9.68 -18.86 -12.87
C PHE A 444 -10.83 -17.94 -13.30
N GLU A 445 -12.03 -18.19 -12.77
CA GLU A 445 -13.20 -17.32 -13.01
C GLU A 445 -13.33 -16.24 -11.94
N ILE A 446 -14.07 -15.16 -12.23
CA ILE A 446 -14.36 -14.11 -11.23
C ILE A 446 -14.97 -14.71 -9.94
N SER A 447 -15.80 -15.75 -10.09
CA SER A 447 -16.42 -16.44 -8.96
C SER A 447 -15.39 -17.09 -8.02
N ASP A 448 -14.28 -17.59 -8.55
CA ASP A 448 -13.17 -18.17 -7.77
C ASP A 448 -12.44 -17.08 -6.99
N LEU A 449 -12.15 -15.95 -7.64
CA LEU A 449 -11.50 -14.79 -7.00
C LEU A 449 -12.37 -14.23 -5.88
N MET A 450 -13.67 -14.03 -6.12
CA MET A 450 -14.60 -13.52 -5.11
C MET A 450 -14.69 -14.43 -3.90
N LYS A 451 -14.79 -15.76 -4.09
CA LYS A 451 -14.90 -16.73 -2.99
C LYS A 451 -13.61 -16.83 -2.18
N ALA A 452 -12.47 -16.98 -2.86
CA ALA A 452 -11.18 -17.06 -2.19
C ALA A 452 -10.82 -15.73 -1.51
N GLY A 453 -11.08 -14.61 -2.19
CA GLY A 453 -10.86 -13.27 -1.66
C GLY A 453 -11.72 -12.95 -0.45
N LEU A 454 -13.01 -13.32 -0.46
CA LEU A 454 -13.88 -13.17 0.69
C LEU A 454 -13.40 -14.01 1.88
N GLY A 455 -13.01 -15.27 1.63
CA GLY A 455 -12.46 -16.14 2.68
C GLY A 455 -11.20 -15.55 3.31
N LEU A 456 -10.24 -15.11 2.49
CA LEU A 456 -9.02 -14.48 2.99
C LEU A 456 -9.31 -13.14 3.69
N LYS A 457 -10.22 -12.32 3.17
CA LYS A 457 -10.64 -11.06 3.81
C LYS A 457 -11.20 -11.29 5.20
N ILE A 458 -12.08 -12.29 5.38
CA ILE A 458 -12.63 -12.64 6.69
C ILE A 458 -11.51 -13.06 7.66
N ILE A 459 -10.56 -13.88 7.20
CA ILE A 459 -9.39 -14.25 8.01
C ILE A 459 -8.61 -13.00 8.42
N CYS A 460 -8.30 -12.10 7.48
CA CYS A 460 -7.63 -10.84 7.77
C CYS A 460 -8.39 -9.98 8.78
N LEU A 461 -9.70 -9.80 8.62
CA LEU A 461 -10.54 -8.98 9.49
C LEU A 461 -10.67 -9.53 10.91
N ILE A 462 -10.53 -10.85 11.11
CA ILE A 462 -10.53 -11.47 12.44
C ILE A 462 -9.14 -11.39 13.08
N VAL A 463 -8.10 -11.72 12.32
CA VAL A 463 -6.73 -11.84 12.83
C VAL A 463 -6.10 -10.48 13.09
N PHE A 464 -6.37 -9.50 12.22
CA PHE A 464 -5.75 -8.18 12.28
C PHE A 464 -6.03 -7.45 13.61
N PRO A 465 -7.29 -7.32 14.09
CA PRO A 465 -7.56 -6.66 15.37
C PRO A 465 -6.89 -7.35 16.56
N ILE A 466 -6.78 -8.69 16.53
CA ILE A 466 -6.11 -9.47 17.60
C ILE A 466 -4.61 -9.14 17.62
N ILE A 467 -3.97 -9.15 16.45
CA ILE A 467 -2.56 -8.82 16.31
C ILE A 467 -2.31 -7.36 16.70
N MET A 468 -3.17 -6.44 16.26
CA MET A 468 -3.07 -5.03 16.62
C MET A 468 -3.24 -4.82 18.12
N TYR A 469 -4.20 -5.47 18.75
CA TYR A 469 -4.36 -5.40 20.20
C TYR A 469 -3.09 -5.91 20.91
N ALA A 470 -2.57 -7.07 20.50
CA ALA A 470 -1.34 -7.62 21.08
C ALA A 470 -0.10 -6.72 20.85
N ILE A 471 0.04 -6.12 19.66
CA ILE A 471 1.17 -5.24 19.31
C ILE A 471 1.04 -3.88 19.98
N VAL A 472 -0.12 -3.24 19.94
CA VAL A 472 -0.33 -1.89 20.49
C VAL A 472 -0.21 -1.89 22.01
N PHE A 473 -0.84 -2.85 22.69
CA PHE A 473 -0.72 -2.98 24.14
C PHE A 473 0.67 -3.53 24.56
N GLY A 474 1.24 -4.47 23.81
CA GLY A 474 2.50 -5.13 24.16
C GLY A 474 3.78 -4.37 23.82
N LEU A 475 3.83 -3.67 22.68
CA LEU A 475 5.05 -3.02 22.17
C LEU A 475 5.09 -1.52 22.39
N PHE A 476 3.94 -0.84 22.42
CA PHE A 476 3.88 0.62 22.54
C PHE A 476 3.41 1.10 23.91
N GLY A 477 2.93 0.21 24.79
CA GLY A 477 2.47 0.58 26.14
C GLY A 477 1.30 1.57 26.13
N ILE A 478 0.58 1.68 25.00
CA ILE A 478 -0.58 2.56 24.87
C ILE A 478 -1.80 1.76 25.31
N GLY A 479 -2.29 2.05 26.51
CA GLY A 479 -3.48 1.44 27.09
C GLY A 479 -3.26 0.88 28.49
N ALA A 480 -3.11 1.78 29.46
CA ALA A 480 -3.57 1.60 30.84
C ALA A 480 -4.51 2.76 31.16
#